data_AF-A0A816YAD7-F1
#
_entry.id   AF-A0A816YAD7-F1
#
_cell.length_a   1.000
_cell.length_b   1.000
_cell.length_c   1.000
_cell.angle_alpha   90.00
_cell.angle_beta   90.00
_cell.angle_gamma   90.00
#
_symmetry.space_group_name_H-M   'P 1'
#
loop_
_entity.id
_entity.type
_entity.pdbx_description
1 polymer ?
#
loop_
_entity_poly.entity_id
_entity_poly.type
_entity_poly.pdbx_seq_one_letter_code
_entity_poly.pdbx_strand_id
1 'polypeptide(L)'
;MLDNKNLSSISELYHDLMPLQQAFPNTMLMIKAALTIPVSSSTCERVFSKMKLIKTRIRTTMADKRLSDLCILSIERDFQMDYEQVIDQFSINHNISRIMLR
;
A
#
# COMPACT_ATOMS: atom_id res chain seq x y z
N MET A 1 -5.39 -16.30 -40.67
CA MET A 1 -6.04 -14.98 -40.65
C MET A 1 -6.02 -14.55 -39.20
N LEU A 2 -5.23 -13.53 -38.86
CA LEU A 2 -5.24 -12.95 -37.52
C LEU A 2 -6.58 -12.24 -37.39
N ASP A 3 -7.52 -12.91 -36.74
CA ASP A 3 -8.82 -12.32 -36.44
C ASP A 3 -8.54 -11.05 -35.64
N ASN A 4 -8.88 -9.92 -36.26
CA ASN A 4 -8.84 -8.59 -35.70
C ASN A 4 -9.92 -8.49 -34.60
N LYS A 5 -9.76 -9.26 -33.53
CA LYS A 5 -10.49 -9.10 -32.29
C LYS A 5 -9.93 -7.83 -31.66
N ASN A 6 -10.76 -6.80 -31.60
CA ASN A 6 -10.52 -5.64 -30.76
C ASN A 6 -10.24 -6.18 -29.35
N LEU A 7 -8.98 -6.13 -28.92
CA LEU A 7 -8.62 -6.51 -27.56
C LEU A 7 -9.18 -5.46 -26.61
N SER A 8 -10.36 -5.75 -26.08
CA SER A 8 -11.15 -4.87 -25.23
C SER A 8 -10.48 -4.59 -23.88
N SER A 9 -9.58 -5.46 -23.42
CA SER A 9 -8.91 -5.30 -22.12
C SER A 9 -7.52 -5.94 -22.07
N ILE A 10 -6.59 -5.26 -21.39
CA ILE A 10 -5.20 -5.73 -21.15
C ILE A 10 -5.17 -7.07 -20.40
N SER A 11 -6.21 -7.36 -19.61
CA SER A 11 -6.40 -8.64 -18.92
C SER A 11 -6.60 -9.82 -19.88
N GLU A 12 -7.33 -9.62 -20.97
CA GLU A 12 -7.59 -10.68 -21.98
C GLU A 12 -6.29 -10.99 -22.74
N LEU A 13 -5.57 -9.94 -23.12
CA LEU A 13 -4.24 -10.04 -23.74
C LEU A 13 -3.24 -10.79 -22.84
N TYR A 14 -3.28 -10.57 -21.52
CA TYR A 14 -2.42 -11.29 -20.57
C TYR A 14 -2.70 -12.81 -20.55
N HIS A 15 -3.97 -13.21 -20.58
CA HIS A 15 -4.35 -14.62 -20.59
C HIS A 15 -3.94 -15.34 -21.89
N ASP A 16 -4.11 -14.68 -23.05
CA ASP A 16 -3.73 -15.25 -24.34
C ASP A 16 -2.21 -15.38 -24.53
N LEU A 17 -1.43 -14.49 -23.90
CA LEU A 17 0.03 -14.49 -23.97
C LEU A 17 0.71 -15.32 -22.87
N MET A 18 -0.03 -15.74 -21.83
CA MET A 18 0.47 -16.60 -20.76
C MET A 18 1.19 -17.88 -21.27
N PRO A 19 0.66 -18.64 -22.25
CA PRO A 19 1.36 -19.81 -22.79
C PRO A 19 2.64 -19.47 -23.57
N LEU A 20 2.80 -18.23 -24.05
CA LEU A 20 3.94 -17.74 -24.83
C LEU A 20 5.02 -17.07 -23.97
N GLN A 21 4.90 -17.14 -22.64
CA GLN A 21 5.81 -16.48 -21.69
C GLN A 21 7.29 -16.84 -21.92
N GLN A 22 7.60 -18.06 -22.35
CA GLN A 22 8.99 -18.48 -22.65
C GLN A 22 9.53 -17.86 -23.94
N ALA A 23 8.68 -17.57 -24.93
CA ALA A 23 9.09 -16.98 -26.20
C ALA A 23 9.35 -15.47 -26.09
N PHE A 24 8.58 -14.77 -25.24
CA PHE A 24 8.68 -13.30 -25.10
C PHE A 24 8.66 -12.82 -23.63
N PRO A 25 9.69 -13.15 -22.84
CA PRO A 25 9.74 -12.83 -21.41
C PRO A 25 9.65 -11.32 -21.12
N ASN A 26 10.28 -10.48 -21.96
CA ASN A 26 10.28 -9.03 -21.78
C ASN A 26 8.90 -8.40 -21.98
N THR A 27 8.12 -8.90 -22.95
CA THR A 27 6.76 -8.39 -23.20
C THR A 27 5.80 -8.76 -22.07
N MET A 28 5.93 -9.99 -21.55
CA MET A 28 5.17 -10.45 -20.39
C MET A 28 5.49 -9.62 -19.14
N LEU A 29 6.77 -9.27 -18.94
CA LEU A 29 7.18 -8.38 -17.85
C LEU A 29 6.55 -7.00 -17.98
N MET A 30 6.52 -6.43 -19.19
CA MET A 30 5.87 -5.14 -19.47
C MET A 30 4.37 -5.17 -19.18
N ILE A 31 3.65 -6.22 -19.60
CA ILE A 31 2.21 -6.36 -19.36
C ILE A 31 1.94 -6.53 -17.86
N LYS A 32 2.74 -7.35 -17.17
CA LYS A 32 2.66 -7.48 -15.70
C LYS A 32 2.92 -6.15 -15.00
N ALA A 33 3.94 -5.41 -15.41
CA ALA A 33 4.21 -4.08 -14.87
C ALA A 33 3.03 -3.12 -15.12
N ALA A 34 2.46 -3.11 -16.33
CA ALA A 34 1.29 -2.30 -16.66
C ALA A 34 0.04 -2.67 -15.83
N LEU A 35 -0.16 -3.96 -15.51
CA LEU A 35 -1.24 -4.43 -14.64
C LEU A 35 -0.96 -4.17 -13.14
N THR A 36 0.31 -4.12 -12.75
CA THR A 36 0.73 -3.92 -11.35
C THR A 36 0.81 -2.43 -10.99
N ILE A 37 1.12 -1.58 -11.97
CA ILE A 37 1.01 -0.13 -11.80
C ILE A 37 -0.46 0.13 -11.47
N PRO A 38 -0.77 0.59 -10.25
CA PRO A 38 -2.16 0.84 -9.89
C PRO A 38 -2.68 1.94 -10.80
N VAL A 39 -3.62 1.58 -11.69
CA VAL A 39 -4.46 2.55 -12.41
C VAL A 39 -5.29 3.38 -11.41
N SER A 40 -5.42 2.90 -10.17
CA SER A 40 -6.22 3.50 -9.10
C SER A 40 -5.46 4.61 -8.38
N SER A 41 -5.65 5.86 -8.86
CA SER A 41 -5.38 7.07 -8.06
C SER A 41 -6.02 7.01 -6.67
N SER A 42 -7.12 6.28 -6.53
CA SER A 42 -7.90 6.12 -5.30
C SER A 42 -7.09 5.62 -4.10
N THR A 43 -6.08 4.75 -4.28
CA THR A 43 -5.23 4.29 -3.17
C THR A 43 -4.34 5.42 -2.68
N CYS A 44 -3.69 6.15 -3.60
CA CYS A 44 -2.90 7.33 -3.26
C CYS A 44 -3.77 8.44 -2.66
N GLU A 45 -4.95 8.71 -3.23
CA GLU A 45 -5.91 9.69 -2.72
C GLU A 45 -6.37 9.35 -1.29
N ARG A 46 -6.63 8.05 -1.00
CA ARG A 46 -6.93 7.58 0.37
C ARG A 46 -5.78 7.89 1.32
N VAL A 47 -4.54 7.57 0.94
CA VAL A 47 -3.33 7.85 1.75
C VAL A 47 -3.17 9.35 2.01
N PHE A 48 -3.25 10.18 0.96
CA PHE A 48 -3.12 11.63 1.09
C PHE A 48 -4.25 12.27 1.90
N SER A 49 -5.48 11.77 1.76
CA SER A 49 -6.63 12.22 2.56
C SER A 49 -6.40 11.92 4.05
N LYS A 50 -5.95 10.71 4.39
CA LYS A 50 -5.61 10.35 5.77
C LYS A 50 -4.44 11.19 6.30
N MET A 51 -3.37 11.38 5.52
CA MET A 51 -2.23 12.22 5.88
C MET A 51 -2.65 13.66 6.16
N LYS A 52 -3.54 14.23 5.34
CA LYS A 52 -4.10 15.57 5.55
C LYS A 52 -4.88 15.63 6.86
N LEU A 53 -5.75 14.66 7.14
CA LEU A 53 -6.49 14.59 8.41
C LEU A 53 -5.55 14.51 9.62
N ILE A 54 -4.51 13.69 9.56
CA ILE A 54 -3.51 13.55 10.63
C ILE A 54 -2.80 14.90 10.88
N LYS A 55 -2.28 15.54 9.82
CA LYS A 55 -1.61 16.85 9.92
C LYS A 55 -2.54 17.93 10.46
N THR A 56 -3.78 17.98 9.99
CA THR A 56 -4.78 18.98 10.42
C THR A 56 -5.20 18.76 11.87
N ARG A 57 -5.43 17.51 12.29
CA ARG A 57 -5.82 17.15 13.66
C ARG A 57 -4.77 17.57 14.68
N ILE A 58 -3.49 17.36 14.36
CA ILE A 58 -2.39 17.56 15.32
C ILE A 58 -1.73 18.94 15.15
N ARG A 59 -1.96 19.65 14.02
CA ARG A 59 -1.40 20.99 13.69
C ARG A 59 0.11 21.08 13.98
N THR A 60 0.87 20.11 13.50
CA THR A 60 2.32 20.00 13.77
C THR A 60 3.15 19.93 12.51
N THR A 61 4.29 20.63 12.51
CA THR A 61 5.47 20.29 11.70
C THR A 61 6.10 19.02 12.29
N MET A 62 5.65 17.85 11.84
CA MET A 62 6.27 16.57 12.19
C MET A 62 7.38 16.21 11.19
N ALA A 63 8.39 15.49 11.66
CA ALA A 63 9.35 14.82 10.79
C ALA A 63 8.64 13.79 9.89
N ASP A 64 9.06 13.69 8.64
CA ASP A 64 8.41 12.85 7.63
C ASP A 64 8.31 11.37 8.04
N LYS A 65 9.33 10.86 8.74
CA LYS A 65 9.33 9.48 9.27
C LYS A 65 8.14 9.22 10.20
N ARG A 66 7.98 10.05 11.23
CA ARG A 66 6.90 9.90 12.23
C ARG A 66 5.53 10.05 11.61
N LEU A 67 5.40 10.92 10.60
CA LEU A 67 4.16 11.09 9.86
C LEU A 67 3.85 9.86 9.00
N SER A 68 4.84 9.31 8.31
CA SER A 68 4.69 8.11 7.48
C SER A 68 4.22 6.93 8.33
N ASP A 69 4.85 6.71 9.49
CA ASP A 69 4.48 5.64 10.42
C ASP A 69 3.01 5.79 10.89
N LEU A 70 2.58 7.02 11.19
CA LEU A 70 1.21 7.31 11.63
C LEU A 70 0.18 7.17 10.49
N CYS A 71 0.56 7.50 9.25
CA CYS A 71 -0.25 7.25 8.07
C CYS A 71 -0.50 5.75 7.87
N ILE A 72 0.56 4.93 7.96
CA ILE A 72 0.45 3.47 7.85
C ILE A 72 -0.51 2.93 8.91
N LEU A 73 -0.33 3.31 10.18
CA LEU A 73 -1.21 2.90 11.27
C LEU A 73 -2.67 3.33 11.06
N SER A 74 -2.88 4.48 10.40
CA SER A 74 -4.23 4.99 10.10
C SER A 74 -4.89 4.33 8.89
N ILE A 75 -4.12 3.77 7.97
CA ILE A 75 -4.60 3.03 6.80
C ILE A 75 -4.90 1.58 7.17
N GLU A 76 -3.98 0.95 7.91
CA GLU A 76 -4.04 -0.42 8.40
C GLU A 76 -4.89 -0.58 9.67
N ARG A 77 -5.70 0.42 10.02
CA ARG A 77 -6.56 0.38 11.22
C ARG A 77 -7.54 -0.78 11.21
N ASP A 78 -7.88 -1.29 10.03
CA ASP A 78 -8.80 -2.43 9.86
C ASP A 78 -8.14 -3.78 10.21
N PHE A 79 -6.82 -3.79 10.47
CA PHE A 79 -6.10 -4.96 10.97
C PHE A 79 -6.29 -5.12 12.47
N GLN A 80 -6.65 -6.33 12.92
CA GLN A 80 -6.74 -6.65 14.35
C GLN A 80 -5.34 -6.67 14.96
N MET A 81 -4.95 -5.58 15.62
CA MET A 81 -3.74 -5.54 16.44
C MET A 81 -4.05 -5.93 17.89
N ASP A 82 -3.19 -6.77 18.46
CA ASP A 82 -3.17 -7.05 19.88
C ASP A 82 -2.51 -5.87 20.62
N TYR A 83 -3.33 -5.08 21.31
CA TYR A 83 -2.87 -3.89 22.01
C TYR A 83 -1.91 -4.22 23.15
N GLU A 84 -2.05 -5.38 23.80
CA GLU A 84 -1.17 -5.79 24.91
C GLU A 84 0.26 -6.02 24.42
N GLN A 85 0.41 -6.72 23.28
CA GLN A 85 1.72 -6.91 22.67
C GLN A 85 2.38 -5.58 22.27
N VAL A 86 1.62 -4.63 21.74
CA VAL A 86 2.16 -3.32 21.37
C VAL A 86 2.62 -2.54 22.61
N ILE A 87 1.87 -2.64 23.72
CA ILE A 87 2.21 -2.01 25.00
C ILE A 87 3.49 -2.63 25.59
N ASP A 88 3.58 -3.96 25.60
CA ASP A 88 4.76 -4.68 26.10
C ASP A 88 6.01 -4.33 25.29
N GLN A 89 5.91 -4.33 23.95
CA GLN A 89 7.01 -3.92 23.07
C GLN A 89 7.41 -2.47 23.27
N PHE A 90 6.44 -1.56 23.44
CA PHE A 90 6.72 -0.16 23.73
C PHE A 90 7.41 0.03 25.08
N SER A 91 7.00 -0.73 26.11
CA SER A 91 7.60 -0.71 27.44
C SER A 91 9.06 -1.15 27.41
N ILE A 92 9.37 -2.23 26.70
CA ILE A 92 10.75 -2.74 26.54
C ILE A 92 11.62 -1.73 25.80
N ASN A 93 11.09 -1.10 24.74
CA ASN A 93 11.87 -0.24 23.85
C ASN A 93 12.05 1.19 24.39
N HIS A 94 11.20 1.64 25.32
CA HIS A 94 11.24 2.99 25.88
C HIS A 94 11.48 2.95 27.40
N ASN A 95 12.75 2.82 27.81
CA ASN A 95 13.22 2.77 29.21
C ASN A 95 13.00 4.08 30.03
N ILE A 96 12.04 4.93 29.66
CA ILE A 96 11.81 6.26 30.27
C ILE A 96 10.32 6.53 30.59
N SER A 97 9.36 5.73 30.12
CA SER A 97 7.95 5.99 30.40
C SER A 97 7.50 5.36 31.72
N ARG A 98 7.81 6.05 32.82
CA ARG A 98 7.22 5.89 34.16
C ARG A 98 5.73 6.27 34.19
N ILE A 99 4.97 5.89 33.16
CA ILE A 99 3.51 6.06 33.11
C ILE A 99 2.94 4.66 33.04
N MET A 100 2.88 4.04 34.22
CA MET A 100 2.02 2.90 34.47
C MET A 100 0.59 3.38 34.20
N LEU A 101 0.03 3.00 33.05
CA LEU A 101 -1.39 3.18 32.77
C LEU A 101 -2.13 2.22 33.70
N ARG A 102 -2.54 2.75 34.85
CA ARG A 102 -3.48 2.13 35.78
C ARG A 102 -4.90 2.29 35.27
#